data_AF-B0DXL3-F1
#
_entry.id   AF-B0DXL3-F1
#
_cell.length_a   1.000
_cell.length_b   1.000
_cell.length_c   1.000
_cell.angle_alpha   90.00
_cell.angle_beta   90.00
_cell.angle_gamma   90.00
#
_symmetry.space_group_name_H-M   'P 1'
#
loop_
_entity.id
_entity.type
_entity.pdbx_description
1 polymer ?
#
loop_
_entity_poly.entity_id
_entity_poly.type
_entity_poly.pdbx_seq_one_letter_code
_entity_poly.pdbx_strand_id
1 'polypeptide(L)'
;MVQSSGTGKSCMLTEAGRRIFTLPICLRKSGDLGYPPGDLEVVKYFATLSKVDHLSFTTHSIIACFIAAAHTTMLEWLKRMQAENNLDGLQLHTHWHKVMEPPGAQDEWEHFFAEVFKAKAEIPHDPTVIAEGLYKTIVKKATANLMGFLNTIYTRALSVTYFDEAHKLGSCLWVFLHLLSIQESSIRLWYVFMGTKLSFPHNAPRPSNRQPSFFTLGYTWLMEKAVHSLRHRLELAQLLPPYIVLSFDQRVIAKNQAAVSVSMGHLQTIEHLAQCGRPLWSALLPEAKHNEMVSFASLKLTNGVSFDSMNKDHVFAVLSQLICLDLVLTGSEAVQLTDHSVTHHMRLLTGFSANNEISHTSSPSEPILVQGSIDLLYNTSETNRLAHVLDTLSNDLCSRELIKKGALGELGARILLLIARHFTTPCRDLLEPVRLLDFLCTLFGSNLWAGQNHQKFNAGLDSAYVNFTHWIVTKDLMPEVSNL
;
A
#
# COMPACT_ATOMS: atom_id res chain seq x y z
N MET A 1 -0.63 5.78 -6.05
CA MET A 1 0.05 5.24 -4.86
C MET A 1 -0.51 3.87 -4.49
N VAL A 2 -0.04 2.85 -5.20
CA VAL A 2 -0.51 1.47 -4.98
C VAL A 2 -0.01 0.99 -3.62
N GLN A 3 -0.91 0.68 -2.68
CA GLN A 3 -0.52 0.19 -1.36
C GLN A 3 -0.43 -1.34 -1.35
N SER A 4 0.78 -1.87 -1.32
CA SER A 4 1.06 -3.31 -1.20
C SER A 4 2.31 -3.52 -0.34
N SER A 5 2.51 -4.75 0.15
CA SER A 5 3.60 -5.10 1.06
C SER A 5 4.98 -4.79 0.45
N GLY A 6 6.05 -4.81 1.27
CA GLY A 6 7.42 -4.38 0.91
C GLY A 6 7.83 -4.66 -0.54
N THR A 7 7.71 -5.91 -1.01
CA THR A 7 8.05 -6.31 -2.39
C THR A 7 6.85 -6.45 -3.34
N GLY A 8 5.63 -6.55 -2.81
CA GLY A 8 4.44 -6.90 -3.60
C GLY A 8 4.02 -5.84 -4.63
N LYS A 9 4.50 -4.59 -4.52
CA LYS A 9 4.26 -3.53 -5.50
C LYS A 9 5.12 -3.73 -6.75
N SER A 10 6.42 -3.92 -6.54
CA SER A 10 7.40 -4.13 -7.60
C SER A 10 7.12 -5.45 -8.32
N CYS A 11 6.86 -6.53 -7.57
CA CYS A 11 6.45 -7.82 -8.16
C CYS A 11 5.17 -7.72 -9.01
N MET A 12 4.19 -6.90 -8.61
CA MET A 12 2.97 -6.69 -9.40
C MET A 12 3.29 -6.04 -10.76
N LEU A 13 4.19 -5.05 -10.79
CA LEU A 13 4.59 -4.41 -12.05
C LEU A 13 5.50 -5.29 -12.90
N THR A 14 6.36 -6.09 -12.28
CA THR A 14 7.11 -7.15 -12.98
C THR A 14 6.14 -8.12 -13.66
N GLU A 15 5.12 -8.61 -12.96
CA GLU A 15 4.09 -9.48 -13.56
C GLU A 15 3.27 -8.79 -14.64
N ALA A 16 2.97 -7.50 -14.48
CA ALA A 16 2.34 -6.70 -15.53
C ALA A 16 3.24 -6.60 -16.79
N GLY A 17 4.57 -6.53 -16.59
CA GLY A 17 5.58 -6.54 -17.64
C GLY A 17 5.53 -7.76 -18.56
N ARG A 18 4.91 -8.87 -18.13
CA ARG A 18 4.62 -10.02 -19.01
C ARG A 18 3.53 -9.78 -20.05
N ARG A 19 2.78 -8.68 -19.94
CA ARG A 19 1.65 -8.36 -20.82
C ARG A 19 1.78 -7.01 -21.52
N ILE A 20 2.58 -6.09 -20.97
CA ILE A 20 2.79 -4.75 -21.50
C ILE A 20 4.27 -4.41 -21.48
N PHE A 21 4.70 -3.44 -22.28
CA PHE A 21 6.06 -2.95 -22.19
C PHE A 21 6.25 -2.17 -20.89
N THR A 22 7.29 -2.50 -20.14
CA THR A 22 7.65 -1.80 -18.91
C THR A 22 9.07 -1.25 -18.99
N LEU A 23 9.29 -0.11 -18.35
CA LEU A 23 10.62 0.44 -18.06
C LEU A 23 10.73 0.60 -16.53
N PRO A 24 11.28 -0.39 -15.82
CA PRO A 24 11.51 -0.28 -14.38
C PRO A 24 12.65 0.68 -14.08
N ILE A 25 12.55 1.38 -12.95
CA ILE A 25 13.63 2.15 -12.35
C ILE A 25 13.54 1.93 -10.85
N CYS A 26 14.56 1.39 -10.20
CA CYS A 26 14.59 1.14 -8.77
C CYS A 26 15.58 2.05 -8.06
N LEU A 27 15.10 2.91 -7.16
CA LEU A 27 15.95 3.87 -6.44
C LEU A 27 16.46 3.33 -5.08
N ARG A 28 16.46 2.02 -4.90
CA ARG A 28 16.93 1.34 -3.69
C ARG A 28 18.44 1.56 -3.52
N LYS A 29 18.91 1.78 -2.28
CA LYS A 29 20.36 1.96 -2.05
C LYS A 29 21.08 0.62 -2.12
N SER A 30 22.37 0.68 -2.46
CA SER A 30 23.24 -0.50 -2.38
C SER A 30 23.24 -1.07 -0.96
N GLY A 31 22.99 -2.38 -0.84
CA GLY A 31 22.94 -3.09 0.44
C GLY A 31 21.58 -3.09 1.15
N ASP A 32 20.59 -2.32 0.67
CA ASP A 32 19.22 -2.41 1.19
C ASP A 32 18.57 -3.73 0.73
N LEU A 33 17.96 -4.48 1.65
CA LEU A 33 17.20 -5.68 1.34
C LEU A 33 15.93 -5.32 0.55
N GLY A 34 15.65 -6.03 -0.55
CA GLY A 34 14.42 -5.85 -1.32
C GLY A 34 14.52 -6.36 -2.75
N TYR A 35 13.38 -6.33 -3.46
CA TYR A 35 13.27 -6.67 -4.87
C TYR A 35 12.56 -5.54 -5.62
N PRO A 36 13.03 -5.13 -6.81
CA PRO A 36 14.29 -5.54 -7.48
C PRO A 36 15.55 -4.91 -6.84
N PRO A 37 16.78 -5.29 -7.21
CA PRO A 37 17.98 -4.54 -6.85
C PRO A 37 17.90 -3.07 -7.28
N GLY A 38 18.69 -2.20 -6.65
CA GLY A 38 18.68 -0.76 -6.95
C GLY A 38 19.59 -0.36 -8.13
N ASP A 39 19.12 0.60 -8.92
CA ASP A 39 19.84 1.15 -10.07
C ASP A 39 20.89 2.16 -9.62
N LEU A 40 22.09 1.69 -9.31
CA LEU A 40 23.11 2.49 -8.63
C LEU A 40 23.46 3.79 -9.35
N GLU A 41 23.59 3.76 -10.68
CA GLU A 41 23.89 4.96 -11.47
C GLU A 41 22.73 5.96 -11.46
N VAL A 42 21.48 5.47 -11.50
CA VAL A 42 20.28 6.31 -11.42
C VAL A 42 20.13 6.92 -10.03
N VAL A 43 20.39 6.14 -8.98
CA VAL A 43 20.41 6.60 -7.59
C VAL A 43 21.46 7.70 -7.40
N LYS A 44 22.69 7.49 -7.89
CA LYS A 44 23.77 8.50 -7.83
C LYS A 44 23.37 9.77 -8.56
N TYR A 45 22.81 9.64 -9.77
CA TYR A 45 22.38 10.76 -10.58
C TYR A 45 21.36 11.64 -9.83
N PHE A 46 20.27 11.07 -9.35
CA PHE A 46 19.26 11.85 -8.62
C PHE A 46 19.70 12.34 -7.23
N ALA A 47 20.62 11.63 -6.56
CA ALA A 47 21.19 12.09 -5.30
C ALA A 47 22.00 13.39 -5.42
N THR A 48 22.57 13.67 -6.61
CA THR A 48 23.23 14.96 -6.86
C THR A 48 22.22 16.11 -7.03
N LEU A 49 21.03 15.81 -7.55
CA LEU A 49 19.98 16.78 -7.86
C LEU A 49 19.07 17.09 -6.66
N SER A 50 18.91 16.16 -5.72
CA SER A 50 18.04 16.32 -4.55
C SER A 50 18.45 17.45 -3.59
N LYS A 51 19.62 18.07 -3.80
CA LYS A 51 20.10 19.24 -3.06
C LYS A 51 19.73 20.58 -3.72
N VAL A 52 19.17 20.55 -4.93
CA VAL A 52 18.85 21.73 -5.74
C VAL A 52 17.38 22.09 -5.57
N ASP A 53 17.07 23.38 -5.69
CA ASP A 53 15.71 23.90 -5.60
C ASP A 53 14.80 23.24 -6.66
N HIS A 54 13.65 22.72 -6.22
CA HIS A 54 12.58 22.18 -7.06
C HIS A 54 12.01 23.20 -8.06
N LEU A 55 12.15 24.50 -7.78
CA LEU A 55 11.76 25.57 -8.69
C LEU A 55 12.86 25.92 -9.71
N SER A 56 14.02 25.27 -9.65
CA SER A 56 15.12 25.53 -10.57
C SER A 56 14.82 25.04 -11.98
N PHE A 57 14.99 25.92 -12.97
CA PHE A 57 14.98 25.61 -14.39
C PHE A 57 15.98 24.50 -14.75
N THR A 58 17.15 24.51 -14.12
CA THR A 58 18.20 23.50 -14.33
C THR A 58 17.72 22.12 -13.93
N THR A 59 17.04 21.98 -12.78
CA THR A 59 16.48 20.70 -12.33
C THR A 59 15.41 20.20 -13.31
N HIS A 60 14.52 21.07 -13.80
CA HIS A 60 13.51 20.73 -14.81
C HIS A 60 14.14 20.27 -16.12
N SER A 61 15.16 20.97 -16.59
CA SER A 61 15.84 20.62 -17.84
C SER A 61 16.55 19.27 -17.73
N ILE A 62 17.25 19.03 -16.63
CA ILE A 62 17.95 17.76 -16.38
C ILE A 62 16.97 16.59 -16.34
N ILE A 63 15.83 16.74 -15.64
CA ILE A 63 14.80 15.69 -15.57
C ILE A 63 14.11 15.48 -16.92
N ALA A 64 13.82 16.55 -17.67
CA ALA A 64 13.28 16.44 -19.02
C ALA A 64 14.25 15.69 -19.96
N CYS A 65 15.54 16.00 -19.89
CA CYS A 65 16.59 15.32 -20.62
C CYS A 65 16.68 13.83 -20.24
N PHE A 66 16.60 13.50 -18.94
CA PHE A 66 16.59 12.11 -18.48
C PHE A 66 15.39 11.33 -19.05
N ILE A 67 14.17 11.89 -18.98
CA ILE A 67 12.97 11.25 -19.52
C ILE A 67 13.14 11.01 -21.03
N ALA A 68 13.60 12.01 -21.78
CA ALA A 68 13.79 11.86 -23.22
C ALA A 68 14.88 10.84 -23.57
N ALA A 69 16.02 10.87 -22.86
CA ALA A 69 17.11 9.91 -23.04
C ALA A 69 16.65 8.48 -22.77
N ALA A 70 15.91 8.24 -21.68
CA ALA A 70 15.40 6.93 -21.32
C ALA A 70 14.49 6.33 -22.40
N HIS A 71 13.50 7.09 -22.90
CA HIS A 71 12.57 6.59 -23.91
C HIS A 71 13.20 6.51 -25.32
N THR A 72 14.18 7.36 -25.62
CA THR A 72 14.93 7.28 -26.88
C THR A 72 15.82 6.03 -26.89
N THR A 73 16.53 5.77 -25.79
CA THR A 73 17.36 4.56 -25.63
C THR A 73 16.50 3.30 -25.70
N MET A 74 15.35 3.28 -25.02
CA MET A 74 14.38 2.18 -25.13
C MET A 74 13.95 1.92 -26.57
N LEU A 75 13.62 2.97 -27.33
CA LEU A 75 13.25 2.84 -28.74
C LEU A 75 14.39 2.27 -29.58
N GLU A 76 15.62 2.74 -29.38
CA GLU A 76 16.80 2.26 -30.10
C GLU A 76 17.09 0.80 -29.81
N TRP A 77 17.01 0.38 -28.54
CA TRP A 77 17.17 -1.02 -28.13
C TRP A 77 16.10 -1.91 -28.75
N LEU A 78 14.83 -1.51 -28.69
CA LEU A 78 13.74 -2.27 -29.28
C LEU A 78 13.90 -2.45 -30.79
N LYS A 79 14.31 -1.39 -31.51
CA LYS A 79 14.60 -1.47 -32.95
C LYS A 79 15.79 -2.39 -33.24
N ARG A 80 16.86 -2.29 -32.44
CA ARG A 80 18.07 -3.12 -32.57
C ARG A 80 17.73 -4.59 -32.35
N MET A 81 17.03 -4.92 -31.26
CA MET A 81 16.56 -6.27 -30.94
C MET A 81 15.66 -6.85 -32.02
N GLN A 82 14.74 -6.04 -32.57
CA GLN A 82 13.86 -6.45 -33.65
C GLN A 82 14.64 -6.74 -34.94
N ALA A 83 15.63 -5.90 -35.28
CA ALA A 83 16.43 -6.05 -36.49
C ALA A 83 17.43 -7.21 -36.42
N GLU A 84 18.12 -7.39 -35.29
CA GLU A 84 19.16 -8.41 -35.11
C GLU A 84 18.58 -9.83 -35.04
N ASN A 85 17.40 -9.98 -34.43
CA ASN A 85 16.81 -11.28 -34.16
C ASN A 85 15.55 -11.57 -35.00
N ASN A 86 15.15 -10.65 -35.89
CA ASN A 86 13.93 -10.72 -36.71
C ASN A 86 12.68 -11.09 -35.89
N LEU A 87 12.54 -10.45 -34.71
CA LEU A 87 11.50 -10.79 -33.75
C LEU A 87 10.14 -10.26 -34.18
N ASP A 88 9.10 -11.07 -34.04
CA ASP A 88 7.73 -10.59 -34.06
C ASP A 88 7.40 -9.75 -32.80
N GLY A 89 6.20 -9.17 -32.75
CA GLY A 89 5.82 -8.30 -31.63
C GLY A 89 5.80 -8.98 -30.27
N LEU A 90 5.36 -10.24 -30.19
CA LEU A 90 5.27 -11.01 -28.96
C LEU A 90 6.66 -11.46 -28.49
N GLN A 91 7.50 -11.88 -29.43
CA GLN A 91 8.88 -12.24 -29.18
C GLN A 91 9.70 -11.02 -28.73
N LEU A 92 9.52 -9.86 -29.36
CA LEU A 92 10.18 -8.62 -28.95
C LEU A 92 9.78 -8.21 -27.54
N HIS A 93 8.48 -8.26 -27.23
CA HIS A 93 7.97 -7.99 -25.88
C HIS A 93 8.57 -8.96 -24.84
N THR A 94 8.55 -10.26 -25.14
CA THR A 94 9.09 -11.30 -24.25
C THR A 94 10.59 -11.12 -24.03
N HIS A 95 11.32 -10.76 -25.08
CA HIS A 95 12.75 -10.48 -25.01
C HIS A 95 13.01 -9.23 -24.16
N TRP A 96 12.33 -8.12 -24.44
CA TRP A 96 12.42 -6.89 -23.65
C TRP A 96 12.12 -7.13 -22.16
N HIS A 97 11.07 -7.88 -21.83
CA HIS A 97 10.73 -8.21 -20.45
C HIS A 97 11.85 -9.00 -19.75
N LYS A 98 12.54 -9.92 -20.45
CA LYS A 98 13.67 -10.67 -19.89
C LYS A 98 14.90 -9.80 -19.64
N VAL A 99 15.17 -8.85 -20.53
CA VAL A 99 16.27 -7.88 -20.38
C VAL A 99 16.00 -6.94 -19.21
N MET A 100 14.74 -6.52 -19.07
CA MET A 100 14.35 -5.46 -18.14
C MET A 100 13.96 -5.94 -16.73
N GLU A 101 13.89 -7.23 -16.43
CA GLU A 101 13.45 -7.69 -15.10
C GLU A 101 14.43 -8.71 -14.49
N PRO A 102 14.81 -8.56 -13.21
CA PRO A 102 15.75 -9.48 -12.57
C PRO A 102 15.14 -10.87 -12.30
N PRO A 103 15.93 -11.96 -12.38
CA PRO A 103 17.40 -11.99 -12.39
C PRO A 103 18.05 -12.17 -13.78
N GLY A 104 17.32 -11.95 -14.88
CA GLY A 104 17.68 -12.50 -16.20
C GLY A 104 18.92 -11.91 -16.88
N ALA A 105 19.21 -10.62 -16.72
CA ALA A 105 20.29 -9.95 -17.44
C ALA A 105 20.77 -8.66 -16.74
N GLN A 106 21.30 -8.78 -15.51
CA GLN A 106 21.77 -7.62 -14.75
C GLN A 106 22.80 -6.77 -15.53
N ASP A 107 23.68 -7.41 -16.32
CA ASP A 107 24.67 -6.70 -17.13
C ASP A 107 24.03 -5.88 -18.27
N GLU A 108 23.01 -6.43 -18.94
CA GLU A 108 22.29 -5.71 -20.01
C GLU A 108 21.46 -4.56 -19.45
N TRP A 109 20.84 -4.79 -18.30
CA TRP A 109 20.13 -3.76 -17.53
C TRP A 109 21.04 -2.58 -17.15
N GLU A 110 22.21 -2.87 -16.59
CA GLU A 110 23.20 -1.85 -16.23
C GLU A 110 23.75 -1.15 -17.49
N HIS A 111 23.94 -1.90 -18.58
CA HIS A 111 24.35 -1.35 -19.87
C HIS A 111 23.32 -0.38 -20.46
N PHE A 112 22.03 -0.70 -20.36
CA PHE A 112 20.93 0.18 -20.79
C PHE A 112 21.04 1.54 -20.09
N PHE A 113 21.13 1.58 -18.77
CA PHE A 113 21.23 2.85 -18.05
C PHE A 113 22.55 3.58 -18.32
N ALA A 114 23.65 2.87 -18.54
CA ALA A 114 24.89 3.48 -19.00
C ALA A 114 24.72 4.19 -20.36
N GLU A 115 23.94 3.63 -21.29
CA GLU A 115 23.59 4.30 -22.55
C GLU A 115 22.67 5.51 -22.33
N VAL A 116 21.68 5.41 -21.44
CA VAL A 116 20.81 6.54 -21.06
C VAL A 116 21.63 7.74 -20.56
N PHE A 117 22.66 7.50 -19.73
CA PHE A 117 23.54 8.58 -19.24
C PHE A 117 24.55 9.08 -20.28
N LYS A 118 24.89 8.27 -21.29
CA LYS A 118 25.72 8.69 -22.44
C LYS A 118 24.93 9.52 -23.45
N ALA A 119 23.63 9.27 -23.58
CA ALA A 119 22.72 10.04 -24.43
C ALA A 119 22.59 11.47 -23.88
N LYS A 120 23.60 12.30 -24.15
CA LYS A 120 23.62 13.71 -23.78
C LYS A 120 22.55 14.44 -24.57
N ALA A 121 21.41 14.72 -23.94
CA ALA A 121 20.54 15.78 -24.40
C ALA A 121 21.15 17.13 -23.98
N GLU A 122 21.37 18.02 -24.94
CA GLU A 122 21.83 19.38 -24.65
C GLU A 122 20.81 20.07 -23.73
N ILE A 123 21.29 20.57 -22.60
CA ILE A 123 20.47 21.37 -21.69
C ILE A 123 20.15 22.67 -22.44
N PRO A 124 18.86 23.03 -22.60
CA PRO A 124 18.52 24.28 -23.26
C PRO A 124 19.19 25.47 -22.56
N HIS A 125 19.83 26.33 -23.34
CA HIS A 125 20.52 27.51 -22.81
C HIS A 125 19.58 28.67 -22.46
N ASP A 126 18.27 28.54 -22.72
CA ASP A 126 17.29 29.61 -22.49
C ASP A 126 16.51 29.39 -21.17
N PRO A 127 16.83 30.14 -20.10
CA PRO A 127 16.16 30.03 -18.81
C PRO A 127 14.72 30.59 -18.81
N THR A 128 14.25 31.17 -19.92
CA THR A 128 12.86 31.65 -20.03
C THR A 128 11.86 30.55 -20.38
N VAL A 129 12.34 29.36 -20.75
CA VAL A 129 11.51 28.21 -21.09
C VAL A 129 10.88 27.61 -19.83
N ILE A 130 9.57 27.71 -19.70
CA ILE A 130 8.81 27.07 -18.61
C ILE A 130 8.69 25.55 -18.84
N ALA A 131 8.25 24.80 -17.82
CA ALA A 131 8.14 23.33 -17.86
C ALA A 131 7.38 22.80 -19.09
N GLU A 132 6.35 23.52 -19.55
CA GLU A 132 5.60 23.20 -20.77
C GLU A 132 6.47 23.23 -22.03
N GLY A 133 7.35 24.23 -22.16
CA GLY A 133 8.28 24.33 -23.28
C GLY A 133 9.31 23.21 -23.27
N LEU A 134 9.84 22.87 -22.08
CA LEU A 134 10.77 21.75 -21.91
C LEU A 134 10.11 20.42 -22.29
N TYR A 135 8.90 20.16 -21.81
CA TYR A 135 8.16 18.95 -22.14
C TYR A 135 7.91 18.86 -23.66
N LYS A 136 7.35 19.91 -24.27
CA LYS A 136 7.01 19.92 -25.70
C LYS A 136 8.25 19.76 -26.59
N THR A 137 9.38 20.34 -26.22
CA THR A 137 10.59 20.36 -27.05
C THR A 137 11.41 19.09 -26.89
N ILE A 138 11.53 18.57 -25.66
CA ILE A 138 12.46 17.48 -25.33
C ILE A 138 11.69 16.16 -25.16
N VAL A 139 10.74 16.12 -24.23
CA VAL A 139 10.08 14.88 -23.80
C VAL A 139 9.07 14.36 -24.82
N LYS A 140 8.25 15.25 -25.39
CA LYS A 140 7.15 14.89 -26.30
C LYS A 140 7.66 14.14 -27.52
N LYS A 141 8.78 14.57 -28.11
CA LYS A 141 9.35 13.92 -29.30
C LYS A 141 9.80 12.49 -29.00
N ALA A 142 10.53 12.29 -27.91
CA ALA A 142 11.00 10.96 -27.50
C ALA A 142 9.84 10.00 -27.22
N THR A 143 8.86 10.44 -26.43
CA THR A 143 7.69 9.63 -26.05
C THR A 143 6.78 9.33 -27.24
N ALA A 144 6.54 10.29 -28.13
CA ALA A 144 5.75 10.09 -29.35
C ALA A 144 6.43 9.12 -30.32
N ASN A 145 7.76 9.20 -30.49
CA ASN A 145 8.50 8.27 -31.34
C ASN A 145 8.44 6.83 -30.82
N LEU A 146 8.63 6.65 -29.51
CA LEU A 146 8.52 5.34 -28.88
C LEU A 146 7.12 4.76 -29.05
N MET A 147 6.08 5.52 -28.69
CA MET A 147 4.70 5.04 -28.81
C MET A 147 4.28 4.83 -30.27
N GLY A 148 4.79 5.65 -31.20
CA GLY A 148 4.60 5.46 -32.63
C GLY A 148 5.11 4.10 -33.09
N PHE A 149 6.32 3.72 -32.68
CA PHE A 149 6.89 2.40 -32.93
C PHE A 149 6.09 1.29 -32.25
N LEU A 150 5.77 1.41 -30.95
CA LEU A 150 5.02 0.35 -30.26
C LEU A 150 3.63 0.11 -30.89
N ASN A 151 2.99 1.14 -31.43
CA ASN A 151 1.71 1.02 -32.14
C ASN A 151 1.83 0.35 -33.52
N THR A 152 3.02 0.26 -34.13
CA THR A 152 3.21 -0.58 -35.32
C THR A 152 3.25 -2.07 -34.98
N ILE A 153 3.51 -2.40 -33.71
CA ILE A 153 3.64 -3.76 -33.22
C ILE A 153 2.33 -4.26 -32.61
N TYR A 154 1.68 -3.43 -31.79
CA TYR A 154 0.44 -3.78 -31.08
C TYR A 154 -0.67 -2.78 -31.36
N THR A 155 -1.87 -3.29 -31.65
CA THR A 155 -3.08 -2.47 -31.69
C THR A 155 -3.35 -1.87 -30.31
N ARG A 156 -3.19 -0.55 -30.18
CA ARG A 156 -3.35 0.22 -28.94
C ARG A 156 -2.30 -0.09 -27.87
N ALA A 157 -1.02 -0.08 -28.25
CA ALA A 157 0.10 -0.31 -27.35
C ALA A 157 0.01 0.51 -26.05
N LEU A 158 0.44 -0.11 -24.95
CA LEU A 158 0.55 0.49 -23.63
C LEU A 158 1.98 0.28 -23.13
N SER A 159 2.61 1.35 -22.67
CA SER A 159 3.93 1.31 -22.03
C SER A 159 3.84 1.92 -20.63
N VAL A 160 4.52 1.31 -19.65
CA VAL A 160 4.55 1.76 -18.26
C VAL A 160 5.99 1.94 -17.80
N THR A 161 6.35 3.18 -17.49
CA THR A 161 7.61 3.49 -16.80
C THR A 161 7.32 3.58 -15.31
N TYR A 162 8.06 2.86 -14.47
CA TYR A 162 7.78 2.87 -13.04
C TYR A 162 9.03 3.08 -12.20
N PHE A 163 8.88 3.86 -11.13
CA PHE A 163 9.92 4.15 -10.16
C PHE A 163 9.60 3.42 -8.86
N ASP A 164 10.37 2.40 -8.50
CA ASP A 164 10.38 1.82 -7.17
C ASP A 164 11.26 2.64 -6.23
N GLU A 165 10.88 2.70 -4.96
CA GLU A 165 11.45 3.59 -3.96
C GLU A 165 11.48 5.09 -4.36
N ALA A 166 10.45 5.55 -5.08
CA ALA A 166 10.30 6.92 -5.56
C ALA A 166 10.38 7.99 -4.47
N HIS A 167 10.17 7.65 -3.19
CA HIS A 167 10.42 8.55 -2.06
C HIS A 167 11.87 9.07 -2.01
N LYS A 168 12.82 8.34 -2.60
CA LYS A 168 14.23 8.74 -2.73
C LYS A 168 14.45 9.90 -3.71
N LEU A 169 13.50 10.21 -4.59
CA LEU A 169 13.60 11.35 -5.52
C LEU A 169 13.55 12.70 -4.79
N GLY A 170 12.96 12.77 -3.60
CA GLY A 170 12.80 14.03 -2.86
C GLY A 170 12.12 15.12 -3.70
N SER A 171 12.77 16.28 -3.83
CA SER A 171 12.31 17.39 -4.67
C SER A 171 12.15 17.04 -6.15
N CYS A 172 12.90 16.07 -6.66
CA CYS A 172 12.84 15.67 -8.07
C CYS A 172 11.49 15.04 -8.44
N LEU A 173 10.80 14.41 -7.48
CA LEU A 173 9.48 13.82 -7.72
C LEU A 173 8.49 14.90 -8.20
N TRP A 174 8.57 16.11 -7.65
CA TRP A 174 7.71 17.22 -8.04
C TRP A 174 7.94 17.67 -9.47
N VAL A 175 9.21 17.74 -9.86
CA VAL A 175 9.59 18.11 -11.23
C VAL A 175 9.12 17.05 -12.22
N PHE A 176 9.21 15.76 -11.87
CA PHE A 176 8.60 14.68 -12.65
C PHE A 176 7.09 14.88 -12.80
N LEU A 177 6.35 15.05 -11.70
CA LEU A 177 4.90 15.23 -11.75
C LEU A 177 4.50 16.47 -12.57
N HIS A 178 5.26 17.56 -12.46
CA HIS A 178 5.01 18.79 -13.19
C HIS A 178 5.25 18.62 -14.70
N LEU A 179 6.35 17.99 -15.12
CA LEU A 179 6.60 17.74 -16.55
C LEU A 179 5.58 16.76 -17.12
N LEU A 180 5.24 15.71 -16.38
CA LEU A 180 4.38 14.63 -16.85
C LEU A 180 2.89 14.99 -16.86
N SER A 181 2.44 15.97 -16.07
CA SER A 181 1.05 16.45 -16.11
C SER A 181 0.69 17.12 -17.44
N ILE A 182 1.69 17.52 -18.22
CA ILE A 182 1.56 18.17 -19.54
C ILE A 182 1.35 17.14 -20.66
N GLN A 183 1.58 15.85 -20.39
CA GLN A 183 1.41 14.79 -21.36
C GLN A 183 -0.03 14.72 -21.87
N GLU A 184 -0.19 14.65 -23.19
CA GLU A 184 -1.48 14.47 -23.83
C GLU A 184 -2.11 13.12 -23.44
N SER A 185 -3.40 13.14 -23.10
CA SER A 185 -4.16 11.94 -22.71
C SER A 185 -4.28 10.88 -23.82
N SER A 186 -3.97 11.24 -25.07
CA SER A 186 -3.88 10.35 -26.22
C SER A 186 -2.66 9.42 -26.17
N ILE A 187 -1.59 9.82 -25.48
CA ILE A 187 -0.35 9.05 -25.37
C ILE A 187 -0.52 7.99 -24.27
N ARG A 188 -0.56 6.71 -24.67
CA ARG A 188 -0.69 5.54 -23.77
C ARG A 188 0.64 5.16 -23.11
N LEU A 189 1.30 6.13 -22.49
CA LEU A 189 2.52 5.97 -21.73
C LEU A 189 2.25 6.39 -20.29
N TRP A 190 2.38 5.48 -19.33
CA TRP A 190 2.03 5.74 -17.94
C TRP A 190 3.28 5.78 -17.07
N TYR A 191 3.27 6.67 -16.08
CA TYR A 191 4.33 6.78 -15.08
C TYR A 191 3.80 6.39 -13.71
N VAL A 192 4.43 5.41 -13.08
CA VAL A 192 4.01 4.90 -11.77
C VAL A 192 5.11 5.12 -10.75
N PHE A 193 4.89 6.01 -9.80
CA PHE A 193 5.81 6.25 -8.67
C PHE A 193 5.36 5.43 -7.46
N MET A 194 6.21 4.51 -7.02
CA MET A 194 5.96 3.60 -5.90
C MET A 194 6.95 3.89 -4.76
N GLY A 195 6.48 3.87 -3.52
CA GLY A 195 7.34 3.90 -2.34
C GLY A 195 6.96 2.79 -1.39
N THR A 196 7.93 2.09 -0.81
CA THR A 196 7.66 1.08 0.22
C THR A 196 7.44 1.70 1.59
N LYS A 197 8.04 2.85 1.85
CA LYS A 197 7.88 3.65 3.08
C LYS A 197 7.25 5.00 2.74
N LEU A 198 5.93 5.06 2.91
CA LEU A 198 5.18 6.31 2.84
C LEU A 198 5.51 7.16 4.06
N SER A 199 6.38 8.15 3.95
CA SER A 199 6.46 9.17 5.00
C SER A 199 5.76 10.43 4.52
N PHE A 200 4.71 10.83 5.23
CA PHE A 200 3.82 11.95 4.91
C PHE A 200 4.51 13.31 4.57
N PRO A 201 5.72 13.65 5.04
CA PRO A 201 6.39 14.90 4.65
C PRO A 201 6.75 15.00 3.16
N HIS A 202 6.70 13.89 2.41
CA HIS A 202 7.10 13.87 0.99
C HIS A 202 6.00 14.36 0.04
N ASN A 203 4.76 14.50 0.51
CA ASN A 203 3.60 14.86 -0.32
C ASN A 203 3.35 16.38 -0.40
N ALA A 204 4.18 17.21 0.25
CA ALA A 204 4.20 18.66 0.04
C ALA A 204 5.65 19.18 0.21
N PRO A 205 6.23 19.94 -0.74
CA PRO A 205 7.54 20.53 -0.53
C PRO A 205 7.43 21.57 0.58
N ARG A 206 8.26 21.46 1.61
CA ARG A 206 8.54 22.60 2.49
C ARG A 206 9.49 23.54 1.73
N PRO A 207 9.25 24.85 1.71
CA PRO A 207 10.25 25.80 1.23
C PRO A 207 11.56 25.56 1.97
N SER A 208 12.66 25.39 1.23
CA SER A 208 13.96 25.06 1.80
C SER A 208 14.46 26.17 2.74
N ASN A 209 14.95 25.73 3.92
CA ASN A 209 15.82 26.43 4.85
C ASN A 209 15.32 27.74 5.49
N ARG A 210 14.52 27.63 6.55
CA ARG A 210 14.81 28.30 7.84
C ARG A 210 14.47 27.37 9.00
N GLN A 211 15.35 27.31 10.00
CA GLN A 211 15.15 26.51 11.21
C GLN A 211 13.78 26.84 11.86
N PRO A 212 13.11 25.86 12.48
CA PRO A 212 11.88 26.12 13.20
C PRO A 212 12.23 26.87 14.50
N SER A 213 12.07 28.18 14.51
CA SER A 213 11.86 28.89 15.78
C SER A 213 10.50 28.48 16.31
N PHE A 214 10.49 27.96 17.54
CA PHE A 214 9.31 27.57 18.30
C PHE A 214 8.26 28.69 18.32
N PHE A 215 6.98 28.27 18.30
CA PHE A 215 5.73 29.06 18.27
C PHE A 215 5.37 29.72 16.95
N THR A 216 4.40 29.16 16.21
CA THR A 216 3.29 29.93 15.60
C THR A 216 2.16 28.96 15.21
N LEU A 217 1.01 29.10 15.87
CA LEU A 217 -0.28 28.52 15.49
C LEU A 217 -0.75 29.10 14.15
N GLY A 218 -1.39 28.28 13.30
CA GLY A 218 -2.22 28.74 12.16
C GLY A 218 -1.55 28.62 10.80
N TYR A 219 -1.71 27.47 10.14
CA TYR A 219 -1.16 27.18 8.81
C TYR A 219 -1.99 27.71 7.62
N THR A 220 -2.86 28.71 7.84
CA THR A 220 -3.63 29.34 6.75
C THR A 220 -2.82 30.35 5.91
N TRP A 221 -1.56 30.63 6.27
CA TRP A 221 -0.75 31.69 5.63
C TRP A 221 0.52 31.20 4.89
N LEU A 222 0.76 29.88 4.79
CA LEU A 222 1.98 29.35 4.16
C LEU A 222 1.86 28.99 2.67
N MET A 223 0.66 29.04 2.09
CA MET A 223 0.47 28.99 0.63
C MET A 223 0.77 30.35 -0.04
N GLU A 224 0.80 31.45 0.72
CA GLU A 224 0.87 32.80 0.14
C GLU A 224 2.28 33.41 0.11
N LYS A 225 3.23 32.90 0.89
CA LYS A 225 4.56 33.54 1.04
C LYS A 225 5.69 32.97 0.18
N ALA A 226 5.43 32.00 -0.69
CA ALA A 226 6.44 31.44 -1.61
C ALA A 226 6.20 31.78 -3.09
N VAL A 227 5.35 32.79 -3.38
CA VAL A 227 5.05 33.20 -4.75
C VAL A 227 5.33 34.69 -4.89
N HIS A 228 6.53 35.06 -5.33
CA HIS A 228 6.90 36.45 -5.59
C HIS A 228 6.22 37.05 -6.84
N SER A 229 5.38 36.30 -7.56
CA SER A 229 4.68 36.79 -8.76
C SER A 229 3.35 36.07 -9.01
N LEU A 230 2.27 36.85 -9.13
CA LEU A 230 0.92 36.41 -9.53
C LEU A 230 0.88 35.63 -10.85
N ARG A 231 1.92 35.74 -11.70
CA ARG A 231 2.05 34.98 -12.96
C ARG A 231 2.24 33.47 -12.74
N HIS A 232 2.83 33.05 -11.61
CA HIS A 232 3.06 31.63 -11.29
C HIS A 232 1.87 30.96 -10.57
N ARG A 233 0.75 31.65 -10.33
CA ARG A 233 -0.45 31.03 -9.71
C ARG A 233 -1.08 29.94 -10.58
N LEU A 234 -0.93 30.02 -11.90
CA LEU A 234 -1.39 28.96 -12.82
C LEU A 234 -0.43 27.76 -12.86
N GLU A 235 0.78 27.91 -12.34
CA GLU A 235 1.81 26.86 -12.19
C GLU A 235 1.84 26.28 -10.77
N LEU A 236 0.79 26.53 -9.96
CA LEU A 236 0.65 25.88 -8.66
C LEU A 236 0.72 24.37 -8.87
N ALA A 237 1.64 23.72 -8.14
CA ALA A 237 1.84 22.29 -8.15
C ALA A 237 0.51 21.57 -7.87
N GLN A 238 -0.22 21.20 -8.93
CA GLN A 238 -1.40 20.39 -8.80
C GLN A 238 -0.94 18.98 -8.50
N LEU A 239 -1.11 18.58 -7.25
CA LEU A 239 -0.97 17.19 -6.84
C LEU A 239 -1.93 16.35 -7.67
N LEU A 240 -1.38 15.50 -8.54
CA LEU A 240 -2.17 14.41 -9.10
C LEU A 240 -2.68 13.58 -7.92
N PRO A 241 -4.00 13.37 -7.78
CA PRO A 241 -4.52 12.61 -6.67
C PRO A 241 -3.87 11.22 -6.69
N PRO A 242 -3.23 10.80 -5.60
CA PRO A 242 -2.62 9.48 -5.57
C PRO A 242 -3.72 8.43 -5.77
N TYR A 243 -3.47 7.45 -6.63
CA TYR A 243 -4.31 6.26 -6.68
C TYR A 243 -4.12 5.46 -5.39
N ILE A 244 -5.03 5.53 -4.42
CA ILE A 244 -4.78 5.04 -3.04
C ILE A 244 -5.21 3.59 -2.82
N VAL A 245 -6.08 3.03 -3.68
CA VAL A 245 -6.78 1.78 -3.36
C VAL A 245 -6.52 0.72 -4.43
N LEU A 246 -5.83 -0.36 -4.03
CA LEU A 246 -6.00 -1.65 -4.68
C LEU A 246 -7.36 -2.21 -4.29
N SER A 247 -8.04 -2.81 -5.25
CA SER A 247 -9.33 -3.42 -5.03
C SER A 247 -9.19 -4.67 -4.13
N PHE A 248 -10.07 -4.78 -3.14
CA PHE A 248 -10.16 -5.92 -2.22
C PHE A 248 -11.03 -7.03 -2.82
N ASP A 249 -10.88 -8.26 -2.32
CA ASP A 249 -11.76 -9.40 -2.62
C ASP A 249 -11.88 -9.72 -4.12
N GLN A 250 -10.88 -9.33 -4.92
CA GLN A 250 -10.94 -9.43 -6.38
C GLN A 250 -11.14 -10.85 -6.88
N ARG A 251 -10.64 -11.84 -6.15
CA ARG A 251 -10.82 -13.25 -6.48
C ARG A 251 -12.22 -13.76 -6.13
N VAL A 252 -12.85 -13.23 -5.09
CA VAL A 252 -14.25 -13.55 -4.75
C VAL A 252 -15.18 -12.95 -5.80
N ILE A 253 -14.96 -11.68 -6.16
CA ILE A 253 -15.76 -10.98 -7.17
C ILE A 253 -15.63 -11.65 -8.54
N ALA A 254 -14.42 -12.05 -8.95
CA ALA A 254 -14.20 -12.73 -10.22
C ALA A 254 -14.84 -14.12 -10.33
N LYS A 255 -15.19 -14.76 -9.21
CA LYS A 255 -15.79 -16.11 -9.18
C LYS A 255 -17.32 -16.13 -9.23
N ASN A 256 -18.02 -15.01 -9.04
CA ASN A 256 -19.46 -15.06 -8.77
C ASN A 256 -20.34 -15.12 -10.03
N GLN A 257 -21.05 -16.25 -10.22
CA GLN A 257 -22.35 -16.27 -10.90
C GLN A 257 -23.28 -17.48 -10.62
N ALA A 258 -22.97 -18.39 -9.67
CA ALA A 258 -23.91 -19.44 -9.29
C ALA A 258 -24.06 -19.50 -7.75
N ALA A 259 -25.30 -19.63 -7.29
CA ALA A 259 -25.63 -19.90 -5.90
C ALA A 259 -25.09 -21.29 -5.51
N VAL A 260 -23.83 -21.35 -5.10
CA VAL A 260 -23.23 -22.59 -4.61
C VAL A 260 -23.68 -22.76 -3.17
N SER A 261 -24.35 -23.87 -2.86
CA SER A 261 -24.55 -24.32 -1.49
C SER A 261 -23.17 -24.72 -0.92
N VAL A 262 -22.49 -23.76 -0.30
CA VAL A 262 -21.18 -23.97 0.31
C VAL A 262 -21.37 -24.36 1.77
N SER A 263 -20.67 -25.40 2.24
CA SER A 263 -20.70 -25.80 3.65
C SER A 263 -19.92 -24.79 4.51
N MET A 264 -20.31 -24.62 5.77
CA MET A 264 -19.56 -23.79 6.73
C MET A 264 -18.09 -24.22 6.85
N GLY A 265 -17.83 -25.53 6.79
CA GLY A 265 -16.48 -26.08 6.79
C GLY A 265 -15.62 -25.57 5.63
N HIS A 266 -16.21 -25.40 4.44
CA HIS A 266 -15.48 -24.84 3.30
C HIS A 266 -15.12 -23.36 3.51
N LEU A 267 -16.02 -22.57 4.10
CA LEU A 267 -15.78 -21.15 4.39
C LEU A 267 -14.65 -20.92 5.42
N GLN A 268 -14.36 -21.94 6.22
CA GLN A 268 -13.27 -21.93 7.21
C GLN A 268 -11.92 -22.35 6.61
N THR A 269 -11.89 -22.90 5.38
CA THR A 269 -10.63 -23.34 4.77
C THR A 269 -9.70 -22.18 4.44
N ILE A 270 -8.40 -22.40 4.56
CA ILE A 270 -7.39 -21.37 4.25
C ILE A 270 -7.48 -20.91 2.79
N GLU A 271 -7.83 -21.83 1.89
CA GLU A 271 -8.05 -21.57 0.48
C GLU A 271 -9.21 -20.60 0.26
N HIS A 272 -10.26 -20.68 1.07
CA HIS A 272 -11.36 -19.73 1.05
C HIS A 272 -10.94 -18.40 1.69
N LEU A 273 -10.38 -18.43 2.90
CA LEU A 273 -9.97 -17.23 3.63
C LEU A 273 -8.97 -16.37 2.84
N ALA A 274 -8.04 -16.99 2.11
CA ALA A 274 -7.03 -16.30 1.30
C ALA A 274 -7.60 -15.68 0.01
N GLN A 275 -8.86 -15.97 -0.36
CA GLN A 275 -9.55 -15.26 -1.45
C GLN A 275 -10.09 -13.91 -1.00
N CYS A 276 -10.31 -13.73 0.30
CA CYS A 276 -10.77 -12.49 0.91
C CYS A 276 -9.57 -11.58 1.26
N GLY A 277 -9.78 -10.27 1.20
CA GLY A 277 -8.78 -9.28 1.49
C GLY A 277 -7.91 -8.91 0.29
N ARG A 278 -6.61 -8.70 0.54
CA ARG A 278 -5.64 -8.40 -0.53
C ARG A 278 -5.36 -9.64 -1.39
N PRO A 279 -5.12 -9.45 -2.70
CA PRO A 279 -4.66 -10.53 -3.59
C PRO A 279 -3.38 -11.24 -3.12
N LEU A 280 -2.60 -10.60 -2.24
CA LEU A 280 -1.39 -11.16 -1.61
C LEU A 280 -1.60 -12.58 -1.09
N TRP A 281 -2.68 -12.83 -0.35
CA TRP A 281 -2.91 -14.12 0.30
C TRP A 281 -3.14 -15.23 -0.72
N SER A 282 -4.00 -14.96 -1.70
CA SER A 282 -4.28 -15.90 -2.79
C SER A 282 -3.06 -16.21 -3.68
N ALA A 283 -2.11 -15.27 -3.77
CA ALA A 283 -0.89 -15.46 -4.55
C ALA A 283 0.11 -16.40 -3.85
N LEU A 284 0.04 -16.52 -2.53
CA LEU A 284 0.90 -17.40 -1.74
C LEU A 284 0.38 -18.85 -1.66
N LEU A 285 -0.92 -19.08 -1.92
CA LEU A 285 -1.55 -20.41 -1.83
C LEU A 285 -0.85 -21.54 -2.63
N PRO A 286 -0.31 -21.34 -3.84
CA PRO A 286 0.31 -22.44 -4.59
C PRO A 286 1.54 -23.05 -3.90
N GLU A 287 2.17 -22.30 -3.01
CA GLU A 287 3.46 -22.66 -2.39
C GLU A 287 3.38 -22.78 -0.87
N ALA A 288 2.52 -22.01 -0.21
CA ALA A 288 2.49 -21.88 1.24
C ALA A 288 1.46 -22.80 1.91
N LYS A 289 1.90 -23.52 2.94
CA LYS A 289 0.99 -24.25 3.86
C LYS A 289 0.27 -23.30 4.81
N HIS A 290 -0.81 -23.77 5.45
CA HIS A 290 -1.60 -22.99 6.41
C HIS A 290 -0.73 -22.26 7.46
N ASN A 291 0.11 -23.00 8.18
CA ASN A 291 0.95 -22.43 9.25
C ASN A 291 1.96 -21.39 8.73
N GLU A 292 2.48 -21.59 7.52
CA GLU A 292 3.43 -20.66 6.89
C GLU A 292 2.72 -19.36 6.51
N MET A 293 1.49 -19.44 6.01
CA MET A 293 0.69 -18.27 5.67
C MET A 293 0.29 -17.48 6.91
N VAL A 294 -0.14 -18.14 7.99
CA VAL A 294 -0.46 -17.49 9.27
C VAL A 294 0.79 -16.86 9.88
N SER A 295 1.92 -17.58 9.89
CA SER A 295 3.21 -17.04 10.37
C SER A 295 3.66 -15.82 9.56
N PHE A 296 3.47 -15.87 8.24
CA PHE A 296 3.77 -14.73 7.37
C PHE A 296 2.84 -13.54 7.64
N ALA A 297 1.55 -13.78 7.92
CA ALA A 297 0.62 -12.74 8.34
C ALA A 297 1.03 -12.11 9.67
N SER A 298 1.43 -12.91 10.67
CA SER A 298 2.00 -12.45 11.94
C SER A 298 3.20 -11.53 11.71
N LEU A 299 4.16 -11.95 10.86
CA LEU A 299 5.32 -11.13 10.51
C LEU A 299 4.93 -9.82 9.78
N LYS A 300 3.89 -9.83 8.94
CA LYS A 300 3.40 -8.61 8.28
C LYS A 300 2.79 -7.63 9.27
N LEU A 301 2.12 -8.12 10.31
CA LEU A 301 1.56 -7.27 11.38
C LEU A 301 2.63 -6.69 12.29
N THR A 302 3.76 -7.37 12.48
CA THR A 302 4.87 -6.91 13.33
C THR A 302 6.03 -6.32 12.54
N ASN A 303 5.88 -6.08 11.24
CA ASN A 303 6.97 -5.59 10.38
C ASN A 303 8.25 -6.45 10.46
N GLY A 304 8.10 -7.77 10.61
CA GLY A 304 9.19 -8.74 10.65
C GLY A 304 9.96 -8.82 11.97
N VAL A 305 9.57 -8.06 13.00
CA VAL A 305 10.16 -8.19 14.35
C VAL A 305 9.30 -9.08 15.26
N SER A 306 9.86 -9.48 16.41
CA SER A 306 9.10 -10.17 17.45
C SER A 306 7.97 -9.28 17.96
N PHE A 307 6.79 -9.86 18.18
CA PHE A 307 5.69 -9.15 18.82
C PHE A 307 6.07 -8.73 20.24
N ASP A 308 5.65 -7.52 20.60
CA ASP A 308 5.90 -6.89 21.89
C ASP A 308 4.55 -6.35 22.37
N SER A 309 4.02 -6.94 23.45
CA SER A 309 2.74 -6.57 24.03
C SER A 309 2.75 -5.19 24.68
N MET A 310 3.94 -4.62 24.96
CA MET A 310 4.11 -3.28 25.51
C MET A 310 4.29 -2.22 24.43
N ASN A 311 4.48 -2.62 23.17
CA ASN A 311 4.60 -1.71 22.05
C ASN A 311 3.22 -1.35 21.49
N LYS A 312 2.83 -0.07 21.65
CA LYS A 312 1.54 0.44 21.17
C LYS A 312 1.32 0.27 19.66
N ASP A 313 2.36 0.35 18.83
CA ASP A 313 2.25 0.17 17.38
C ASP A 313 1.86 -1.29 17.05
N HIS A 314 2.48 -2.26 17.74
CA HIS A 314 2.16 -3.69 17.62
C HIS A 314 0.76 -4.01 18.13
N VAL A 315 0.41 -3.52 19.32
CA VAL A 315 -0.91 -3.72 19.93
C VAL A 315 -2.01 -3.12 19.04
N PHE A 316 -1.80 -1.90 18.55
CA PHE A 316 -2.74 -1.24 17.64
C PHE A 316 -2.90 -2.02 16.33
N ALA A 317 -1.81 -2.50 15.73
CA ALA A 317 -1.84 -3.29 14.50
C ALA A 317 -2.66 -4.58 14.64
N VAL A 318 -2.38 -5.35 15.69
CA VAL A 318 -3.00 -6.66 15.95
C VAL A 318 -4.48 -6.50 16.28
N LEU A 319 -4.82 -5.61 17.21
CA LEU A 319 -6.21 -5.38 17.62
C LEU A 319 -7.04 -4.71 16.52
N SER A 320 -6.43 -3.91 15.64
CA SER A 320 -7.15 -3.32 14.51
C SER A 320 -7.80 -4.37 13.60
N GLN A 321 -7.17 -5.53 13.43
CA GLN A 321 -7.73 -6.65 12.64
C GLN A 321 -8.92 -7.32 13.33
N LEU A 322 -8.97 -7.25 14.67
CA LEU A 322 -9.88 -8.04 15.48
C LEU A 322 -11.12 -7.26 15.93
N ILE A 323 -10.96 -6.00 16.30
CA ILE A 323 -12.01 -5.19 16.95
C ILE A 323 -12.25 -3.83 16.28
N CYS A 324 -11.73 -3.60 15.07
CA CYS A 324 -11.91 -2.38 14.29
C CYS A 324 -11.53 -1.10 15.06
N LEU A 325 -10.23 -0.90 15.29
CA LEU A 325 -9.74 0.32 15.94
C LEU A 325 -9.63 1.47 14.94
N ASP A 326 -10.27 2.59 15.28
CA ASP A 326 -10.19 3.86 14.56
C ASP A 326 -9.41 4.90 15.33
N LEU A 327 -8.58 5.64 14.62
CA LEU A 327 -7.74 6.69 15.18
C LEU A 327 -8.50 8.01 15.35
N VAL A 328 -8.11 8.78 16.35
CA VAL A 328 -8.53 10.17 16.58
C VAL A 328 -7.39 11.07 16.11
N LEU A 329 -7.54 11.68 14.93
CA LEU A 329 -6.47 12.45 14.26
C LEU A 329 -6.38 13.90 14.76
N THR A 330 -6.25 14.10 16.07
CA THR A 330 -6.22 15.44 16.68
C THR A 330 -4.83 15.85 17.17
N GLY A 331 -3.94 14.89 17.44
CA GLY A 331 -2.60 15.13 18.01
C GLY A 331 -1.44 14.57 17.19
N SER A 332 -0.23 15.08 17.42
CA SER A 332 1.00 14.63 16.73
C SER A 332 1.30 13.16 16.97
N GLU A 333 1.05 12.65 18.18
CA GLU A 333 1.22 11.24 18.52
C GLU A 333 0.27 10.34 17.72
N ALA A 334 -0.99 10.74 17.57
CA ALA A 334 -1.96 10.01 16.74
C ALA A 334 -1.58 10.02 15.26
N VAL A 335 -1.04 11.14 14.75
CA VAL A 335 -0.51 11.24 13.38
C VAL A 335 0.69 10.31 13.19
N GLN A 336 1.60 10.22 14.16
CA GLN A 336 2.74 9.28 14.13
C GLN A 336 2.27 7.83 14.15
N LEU A 337 1.33 7.47 15.04
CA LEU A 337 0.74 6.13 15.08
C LEU A 337 0.04 5.79 13.75
N THR A 338 -0.63 6.77 13.12
CA THR A 338 -1.23 6.62 11.79
C THR A 338 -0.17 6.31 10.75
N ASP A 339 0.90 7.09 10.69
CA ASP A 339 2.03 6.89 9.76
C ASP A 339 2.65 5.51 9.93
N HIS A 340 3.01 5.16 11.16
CA HIS A 340 3.61 3.88 11.50
C HIS A 340 2.68 2.71 11.13
N SER A 341 1.39 2.81 11.44
CA SER A 341 0.44 1.74 11.14
C SER A 341 0.28 1.46 9.64
N VAL A 342 0.32 2.50 8.81
CA VAL A 342 0.22 2.38 7.34
C VAL A 342 1.52 1.86 6.74
N THR A 343 2.65 2.36 7.23
CA THR A 343 3.98 2.06 6.69
C THR A 343 4.53 0.71 7.09
N HIS A 344 4.26 0.27 8.32
CA HIS A 344 4.89 -0.91 8.91
C HIS A 344 3.90 -2.03 9.24
N HIS A 345 2.61 -1.74 9.43
CA HIS A 345 1.68 -2.68 10.09
C HIS A 345 0.41 -2.98 9.30
N MET A 346 0.51 -3.01 7.97
CA MET A 346 -0.58 -3.41 7.07
C MET A 346 -1.87 -2.57 7.18
N ARG A 347 -1.93 -1.44 7.88
CA ARG A 347 -3.14 -0.58 7.85
C ARG A 347 -3.27 0.10 6.50
N LEU A 348 -4.46 0.21 5.94
CA LEU A 348 -4.66 0.87 4.65
C LEU A 348 -4.86 2.36 4.80
N LEU A 349 -4.23 3.11 3.91
CA LEU A 349 -4.67 4.44 3.56
C LEU A 349 -5.85 4.33 2.60
N THR A 350 -6.91 5.08 2.86
CA THR A 350 -8.16 5.06 2.10
C THR A 350 -8.51 6.40 1.47
N GLY A 351 -7.85 7.47 1.89
CA GLY A 351 -8.09 8.80 1.37
C GLY A 351 -7.26 9.86 2.08
N PHE A 352 -7.35 11.07 1.56
CA PHE A 352 -6.85 12.28 2.19
C PHE A 352 -7.99 13.29 2.33
N SER A 353 -7.89 14.19 3.30
CA SER A 353 -8.76 15.37 3.35
C SER A 353 -8.50 16.29 2.16
N ALA A 354 -9.43 17.21 1.87
CA ALA A 354 -9.33 18.14 0.74
C ALA A 354 -8.02 18.95 0.70
N ASN A 355 -7.37 19.16 1.85
CA ASN A 355 -6.09 19.87 1.97
C ASN A 355 -4.87 18.93 2.02
N ASN A 356 -5.06 17.62 1.84
CA ASN A 356 -4.05 16.57 2.04
C ASN A 356 -3.42 16.52 3.45
N GLU A 357 -4.06 17.13 4.45
CA GLU A 357 -3.55 17.23 5.82
C GLU A 357 -3.94 16.04 6.70
N ILE A 358 -5.11 15.45 6.46
CA ILE A 358 -5.66 14.37 7.28
C ILE A 358 -5.75 13.12 6.42
N SER A 359 -5.06 12.07 6.84
CA SER A 359 -5.05 10.77 6.17
C SER A 359 -6.17 9.90 6.71
N HIS A 360 -7.13 9.53 5.87
CA HIS A 360 -8.15 8.56 6.23
C HIS A 360 -7.55 7.16 6.12
N THR A 361 -7.48 6.43 7.23
CA THR A 361 -6.94 5.06 7.26
C THR A 361 -7.96 4.09 7.81
N SER A 362 -7.92 2.85 7.33
CA SER A 362 -8.77 1.76 7.81
C SER A 362 -7.98 0.47 7.91
N SER A 363 -8.52 -0.48 8.69
CA SER A 363 -8.06 -1.86 8.69
C SER A 363 -9.22 -2.74 8.23
N PRO A 364 -9.40 -2.93 6.91
CA PRO A 364 -10.46 -3.79 6.41
C PRO A 364 -10.28 -5.24 6.87
N SER A 365 -11.35 -6.02 6.81
CA SER A 365 -11.31 -7.45 7.12
C SER A 365 -10.38 -8.18 6.17
N GLU A 366 -9.39 -8.86 6.74
CA GLU A 366 -8.53 -9.81 6.05
C GLU A 366 -8.41 -11.05 6.94
N PRO A 367 -9.16 -12.13 6.66
CA PRO A 367 -9.25 -13.27 7.58
C PRO A 367 -7.88 -13.93 7.85
N ILE A 368 -6.95 -13.85 6.91
CA ILE A 368 -5.57 -14.32 7.09
C ILE A 368 -4.80 -13.46 8.11
N LEU A 369 -4.96 -12.13 8.08
CA LEU A 369 -4.39 -11.25 9.10
C LEU A 369 -5.04 -11.47 10.45
N VAL A 370 -6.34 -11.79 10.48
CA VAL A 370 -7.05 -12.14 11.72
C VAL A 370 -6.43 -13.38 12.37
N GLN A 371 -6.15 -14.43 11.59
CA GLN A 371 -5.44 -15.62 12.10
C GLN A 371 -4.03 -15.27 12.60
N GLY A 372 -3.28 -14.44 11.87
CA GLY A 372 -1.97 -13.95 12.34
C GLY A 372 -2.07 -13.15 13.64
N SER A 373 -3.08 -12.29 13.79
CA SER A 373 -3.35 -11.56 15.03
C SER A 373 -3.64 -12.50 16.20
N ILE A 374 -4.42 -13.56 15.97
CA ILE A 374 -4.74 -14.57 16.99
C ILE A 374 -3.48 -15.31 17.44
N ASP A 375 -2.66 -15.76 16.49
CA ASP A 375 -1.39 -16.44 16.74
C ASP A 375 -0.45 -15.57 17.60
N LEU A 376 -0.39 -14.27 17.31
CA LEU A 376 0.39 -13.31 18.09
C LEU A 376 -0.15 -13.10 19.52
N LEU A 377 -1.47 -12.98 19.70
CA LEU A 377 -2.11 -12.73 20.99
C LEU A 377 -2.02 -13.93 21.94
N TYR A 378 -2.21 -15.13 21.39
CA TYR A 378 -2.38 -16.35 22.18
C TYR A 378 -1.18 -17.29 22.11
N ASN A 379 0.02 -16.74 21.95
CA ASN A 379 1.26 -17.51 22.00
C ASN A 379 1.31 -18.39 23.28
N THR A 380 1.49 -19.70 23.09
CA THR A 380 1.45 -20.70 24.17
C THR A 380 2.56 -20.54 25.20
N SER A 381 3.61 -19.79 24.87
CA SER A 381 4.78 -19.57 25.73
C SER A 381 4.59 -18.44 26.76
N GLU A 382 3.58 -17.57 26.60
CA GLU A 382 3.35 -16.41 27.49
C GLU A 382 1.89 -16.34 27.94
N THR A 383 1.60 -16.84 29.14
CA THR A 383 0.23 -16.93 29.67
C THR A 383 -0.44 -15.58 29.94
N ASN A 384 0.33 -14.52 30.21
CA ASN A 384 -0.19 -13.19 30.57
C ASN A 384 -0.21 -12.19 29.40
N ARG A 385 0.11 -12.64 28.18
CA ARG A 385 0.25 -11.75 27.02
C ARG A 385 -1.02 -10.94 26.74
N LEU A 386 -2.18 -11.57 26.78
CA LEU A 386 -3.46 -10.87 26.56
C LEU A 386 -3.69 -9.76 27.59
N ALA A 387 -3.33 -9.99 28.86
CA ALA A 387 -3.46 -8.97 29.90
C ALA A 387 -2.57 -7.76 29.58
N HIS A 388 -1.30 -7.98 29.23
CA HIS A 388 -0.39 -6.89 28.83
C HIS A 388 -0.87 -6.13 27.60
N VAL A 389 -1.41 -6.82 26.60
CA VAL A 389 -2.00 -6.18 25.42
C VAL A 389 -3.18 -5.29 25.80
N LEU A 390 -4.06 -5.74 26.70
CA LEU A 390 -5.19 -4.95 27.19
C LEU A 390 -4.73 -3.78 28.06
N ASP A 391 -3.67 -3.94 28.85
CA ASP A 391 -3.05 -2.86 29.61
C ASP A 391 -2.51 -1.78 28.68
N THR A 392 -1.77 -2.14 27.63
CA THR A 392 -1.27 -1.18 26.62
C THR A 392 -2.41 -0.53 25.84
N LEU A 393 -3.46 -1.28 25.48
CA LEU A 393 -4.67 -0.71 24.88
C LEU A 393 -5.30 0.35 25.80
N SER A 394 -5.43 0.05 27.09
CA SER A 394 -6.04 0.95 28.06
C SER A 394 -5.18 2.19 28.33
N ASN A 395 -3.89 1.98 28.63
CA ASN A 395 -2.99 3.02 29.13
C ASN A 395 -2.40 3.87 28.01
N ASP A 396 -1.98 3.25 26.90
CA ASP A 396 -1.25 3.94 25.84
C ASP A 396 -2.11 4.35 24.66
N LEU A 397 -3.24 3.67 24.40
CA LEU A 397 -4.13 4.03 23.29
C LEU A 397 -5.41 4.75 23.77
N CYS A 398 -6.14 4.17 24.73
CA CYS A 398 -7.41 4.72 25.22
C CYS A 398 -7.22 5.96 26.10
N SER A 399 -6.33 5.91 27.09
CA SER A 399 -6.13 7.02 28.04
C SER A 399 -5.46 8.24 27.40
N ARG A 400 -4.69 8.03 26.32
CA ARG A 400 -4.08 9.10 25.52
C ARG A 400 -4.95 9.60 24.37
N GLU A 401 -6.20 9.15 24.30
CA GLU A 401 -7.18 9.54 23.27
C GLU A 401 -6.71 9.29 21.83
N LEU A 402 -5.85 8.29 21.60
CA LEU A 402 -5.35 7.97 20.25
C LEU A 402 -6.40 7.24 19.41
N ILE A 403 -7.34 6.55 20.07
CA ILE A 403 -8.38 5.74 19.42
C ILE A 403 -9.78 6.10 19.89
N LYS A 404 -10.77 5.87 19.02
CA LYS A 404 -12.19 6.04 19.33
C LYS A 404 -12.69 4.89 20.20
N LYS A 405 -13.15 5.23 21.41
CA LYS A 405 -13.74 4.27 22.37
C LYS A 405 -15.23 4.00 22.12
N GLY A 406 -15.92 4.94 21.45
CA GLY A 406 -17.38 4.97 21.36
C GLY A 406 -18.01 5.62 22.60
N ALA A 407 -19.21 6.17 22.47
CA ALA A 407 -19.88 6.93 23.52
C ALA A 407 -20.59 6.03 24.55
N LEU A 408 -20.96 4.82 24.15
CA LEU A 408 -21.76 3.88 24.93
C LEU A 408 -20.95 2.67 25.41
N GLY A 409 -19.64 2.66 25.18
CA GLY A 409 -18.76 1.53 25.52
C GLY A 409 -18.66 0.47 24.42
N GLU A 410 -18.89 0.86 23.16
CA GLU A 410 -18.87 -0.02 21.99
C GLU A 410 -17.53 -0.76 21.84
N LEU A 411 -16.40 -0.11 22.16
CA LEU A 411 -15.10 -0.78 22.17
C LEU A 411 -15.02 -1.87 23.25
N GLY A 412 -15.51 -1.59 24.45
CA GLY A 412 -15.55 -2.55 25.55
C GLY A 412 -16.42 -3.76 25.22
N ALA A 413 -17.60 -3.54 24.65
CA ALA A 413 -18.51 -4.60 24.22
C ALA A 413 -17.86 -5.50 23.16
N ARG A 414 -17.20 -4.91 22.15
CA ARG A 414 -16.48 -5.67 21.11
C ARG A 414 -15.38 -6.56 21.71
N ILE A 415 -14.61 -6.04 22.65
CA ILE A 415 -13.55 -6.77 23.34
C ILE A 415 -14.12 -7.93 24.16
N LEU A 416 -15.16 -7.69 24.97
CA LEU A 416 -15.76 -8.72 25.83
C LEU A 416 -16.33 -9.88 25.02
N LEU A 417 -17.10 -9.58 23.98
CA LEU A 417 -17.69 -10.61 23.10
C LEU A 417 -16.61 -11.43 22.39
N LEU A 418 -15.56 -10.77 21.90
CA LEU A 418 -14.46 -11.44 21.21
C LEU A 418 -13.65 -12.33 22.16
N ILE A 419 -13.27 -11.79 23.33
CA ILE A 419 -12.54 -12.53 24.34
C ILE A 419 -13.34 -13.75 24.81
N ALA A 420 -14.62 -13.57 25.13
CA ALA A 420 -15.48 -14.68 25.53
C ALA A 420 -15.48 -15.78 24.47
N ARG A 421 -15.61 -15.41 23.18
CA ARG A 421 -15.55 -16.38 22.08
C ARG A 421 -14.21 -17.11 22.09
N HIS A 422 -13.10 -16.41 22.22
CA HIS A 422 -11.77 -17.03 22.20
C HIS A 422 -11.58 -18.03 23.36
N PHE A 423 -12.07 -17.71 24.55
CA PHE A 423 -11.96 -18.58 25.72
C PHE A 423 -12.91 -19.79 25.69
N THR A 424 -13.96 -19.77 24.87
CA THR A 424 -14.84 -20.93 24.68
C THR A 424 -14.18 -22.07 23.87
N THR A 425 -13.10 -21.81 23.11
CA THR A 425 -12.47 -22.84 22.27
C THR A 425 -11.36 -23.58 23.02
N PRO A 426 -11.46 -24.92 23.20
CA PRO A 426 -10.47 -25.71 23.94
C PRO A 426 -9.10 -25.77 23.27
N CYS A 427 -9.07 -25.87 21.94
CA CYS A 427 -7.84 -26.05 21.14
C CYS A 427 -7.33 -24.75 20.49
N ARG A 428 -7.97 -23.60 20.79
CA ARG A 428 -7.73 -22.28 20.17
C ARG A 428 -7.83 -22.23 18.64
N ASP A 429 -8.40 -23.25 17.97
CA ASP A 429 -8.82 -23.10 16.58
C ASP A 429 -10.08 -22.21 16.52
N LEU A 430 -9.86 -20.92 16.33
CA LEU A 430 -10.94 -19.93 16.32
C LEU A 430 -11.80 -19.98 15.07
N LEU A 431 -11.45 -20.81 14.08
CA LEU A 431 -12.30 -21.05 12.92
C LEU A 431 -13.44 -22.02 13.23
N GLU A 432 -13.26 -22.93 14.20
CA GLU A 432 -14.30 -23.90 14.56
C GLU A 432 -15.53 -23.23 15.21
N PRO A 433 -16.75 -23.68 14.89
CA PRO A 433 -17.94 -23.17 15.57
C PRO A 433 -17.97 -23.65 17.02
N VAL A 434 -18.39 -22.79 17.95
CA VAL A 434 -18.59 -23.16 19.35
C VAL A 434 -20.07 -23.23 19.68
N ARG A 435 -20.45 -24.04 20.66
CA ARG A 435 -21.84 -24.08 21.13
C ARG A 435 -22.22 -22.72 21.70
N LEU A 436 -23.40 -22.25 21.33
CA LEU A 436 -23.92 -20.95 21.78
C LEU A 436 -23.99 -20.88 23.31
N LEU A 437 -24.43 -21.96 23.95
CA LEU A 437 -24.57 -22.03 25.40
C LEU A 437 -23.22 -21.94 26.12
N ASP A 438 -22.17 -22.60 25.59
CA ASP A 438 -20.81 -22.53 26.15
C ASP A 438 -20.23 -21.12 26.04
N PHE A 439 -20.49 -20.45 24.91
CA PHE A 439 -20.12 -19.05 24.70
C PHE A 439 -20.82 -18.13 25.70
N LEU A 440 -22.13 -18.27 25.89
CA LEU A 440 -22.89 -17.45 26.86
C LEU A 440 -22.45 -17.71 28.30
N CYS A 441 -22.18 -18.97 28.65
CA CYS A 441 -21.60 -19.35 29.95
C CYS A 441 -20.22 -18.72 30.15
N THR A 442 -19.39 -18.64 29.11
CA THR A 442 -18.07 -17.99 29.16
C THR A 442 -18.20 -16.47 29.31
N LEU A 443 -19.15 -15.85 28.60
CA LEU A 443 -19.34 -14.40 28.59
C LEU A 443 -19.92 -13.87 29.91
N PHE A 444 -20.94 -14.54 30.45
CA PHE A 444 -21.70 -14.04 31.60
C PHE A 444 -21.43 -14.81 32.89
N GLY A 445 -20.78 -15.97 32.82
CA GLY A 445 -20.65 -16.92 33.92
C GLY A 445 -21.80 -17.92 33.96
N SER A 446 -21.48 -19.19 34.20
CA SER A 446 -22.42 -20.33 34.16
C SER A 446 -23.66 -20.16 35.05
N ASN A 447 -23.53 -19.46 36.18
CA ASN A 447 -24.60 -19.30 37.17
C ASN A 447 -25.44 -18.03 37.00
N LEU A 448 -25.02 -17.09 36.13
CA LEU A 448 -25.56 -15.72 36.12
C LEU A 448 -26.59 -15.47 35.00
N TRP A 449 -26.36 -15.98 33.79
CA TRP A 449 -27.20 -15.56 32.65
C TRP A 449 -28.50 -16.33 32.49
N ALA A 450 -28.54 -17.58 32.94
CA ALA A 450 -29.65 -18.47 32.65
C ALA A 450 -30.70 -18.53 33.76
N GLY A 451 -30.33 -18.20 35.00
CA GLY A 451 -31.21 -18.16 36.17
C GLY A 451 -32.16 -19.36 36.25
N GLN A 452 -33.45 -19.08 36.46
CA GLN A 452 -34.51 -20.10 36.51
C GLN A 452 -34.86 -20.72 35.13
N ASN A 453 -34.40 -20.11 34.03
CA ASN A 453 -34.74 -20.53 32.66
C ASN A 453 -33.67 -21.43 32.02
N HIS A 454 -32.61 -21.80 32.72
CA HIS A 454 -31.50 -22.58 32.18
C HIS A 454 -31.93 -23.88 31.48
N GLN A 455 -32.87 -24.63 32.07
CA GLN A 455 -33.40 -25.85 31.46
C GLN A 455 -34.13 -25.58 30.13
N LYS A 456 -34.85 -24.46 30.02
CA LYS A 456 -35.55 -24.07 28.79
C LYS A 456 -34.56 -23.67 27.70
N PHE A 457 -33.52 -22.92 28.04
CA PHE A 457 -32.48 -22.53 27.08
C PHE A 457 -31.68 -23.74 26.60
N ASN A 458 -31.30 -24.65 27.49
CA ASN A 458 -30.63 -25.90 27.09
C ASN A 458 -31.52 -26.70 26.14
N ALA A 459 -32.80 -26.90 26.46
CA ALA A 459 -33.70 -27.66 25.59
C ALA A 459 -33.88 -27.01 24.20
N GLY A 460 -33.89 -25.67 24.11
CA GLY A 460 -34.12 -24.96 22.85
C GLY A 460 -32.87 -24.66 22.01
N LEU A 461 -31.68 -24.60 22.64
CA LEU A 461 -30.45 -24.09 22.02
C LEU A 461 -29.25 -25.05 22.15
N ASP A 462 -29.42 -26.29 22.63
CA ASP A 462 -28.30 -27.25 22.77
C ASP A 462 -27.61 -27.56 21.43
N SER A 463 -28.33 -27.50 20.31
CA SER A 463 -27.78 -27.66 18.97
C SER A 463 -27.38 -26.34 18.29
N ALA A 464 -27.47 -25.20 19.00
CA ALA A 464 -27.15 -23.89 18.43
C ALA A 464 -25.64 -23.61 18.52
N TYR A 465 -25.09 -23.05 17.45
CA TYR A 465 -23.68 -22.73 17.34
C TYR A 465 -23.49 -21.26 16.97
N VAL A 466 -22.36 -20.70 17.40
CA VAL A 466 -21.91 -19.38 17.00
C VAL A 466 -20.51 -19.48 16.40
N ASN A 467 -20.28 -18.74 15.31
CA ASN A 467 -19.01 -18.75 14.61
C ASN A 467 -18.66 -17.32 14.13
N PHE A 468 -17.75 -16.68 14.85
CA PHE A 468 -17.13 -15.43 14.44
C PHE A 468 -15.71 -15.36 14.99
N THR A 469 -14.82 -14.67 14.28
CA THR A 469 -13.40 -14.53 14.62
C THR A 469 -12.97 -13.09 14.89
N HIS A 470 -13.71 -12.12 14.38
CA HIS A 470 -13.39 -10.70 14.49
C HIS A 470 -14.60 -9.84 14.14
N TRP A 471 -14.48 -8.54 14.43
CA TRP A 471 -15.44 -7.53 14.02
C TRP A 471 -15.10 -6.98 12.65
N ILE A 472 -16.15 -6.59 11.92
CA ILE A 472 -16.03 -5.88 10.64
C ILE A 472 -16.88 -4.60 10.70
N VAL A 473 -16.45 -3.56 9.99
CA VAL A 473 -17.26 -2.36 9.78
C VAL A 473 -18.07 -2.55 8.51
N THR A 474 -19.39 -2.68 8.64
CA THR A 474 -20.29 -2.70 7.50
C THR A 474 -20.68 -1.26 7.13
N LYS A 475 -20.65 -0.92 5.84
CA LYS A 475 -21.18 0.36 5.34
C LYS A 475 -22.69 0.31 5.11
N ASP A 476 -23.25 -0.89 5.05
CA ASP A 476 -24.67 -1.09 4.78
C ASP A 476 -25.48 -0.88 6.06
N LEU A 477 -26.60 -0.16 5.93
CA LEU A 477 -27.68 -0.25 6.91
C LEU A 477 -28.04 -1.73 7.03
N MET A 478 -28.15 -2.23 8.27
CA MET A 478 -28.73 -3.55 8.53
C MET A 478 -30.01 -3.67 7.68
N PRO A 479 -30.22 -4.77 6.93
CA PRO A 479 -31.45 -4.93 6.16
C PRO A 479 -32.62 -4.74 7.13
N GLU A 480 -33.51 -3.79 6.83
CA GLU A 480 -34.66 -3.44 7.68
C GLU A 480 -35.61 -4.62 7.90
N VAL A 481 -35.43 -5.71 7.14
CA VAL A 481 -36.22 -6.93 7.23
C VAL A 481 -35.29 -8.12 7.45
N SER A 482 -35.27 -8.61 8.69
CA SER A 482 -34.84 -9.96 9.02
C SER A 482 -35.86 -10.93 8.45
N ASN A 483 -35.64 -11.41 7.23
CA ASN A 483 -36.31 -12.62 6.75
C ASN A 483 -35.67 -13.83 7.45
N LEU A 484 -36.07 -14.06 8.70
CA LEU A 484 -35.93 -15.33 9.42
C LEU A 484 -37.24 -16.09 9.34
#